data_AF-A0A661V0H7-F1
#
_entry.id   AF-A0A661V0H7-F1
#
_cell.length_a   1.000
_cell.length_b   1.000
_cell.length_c   1.000
_cell.angle_alpha   90.00
_cell.angle_beta   90.00
_cell.angle_gamma   90.00
#
_symmetry.space_group_name_H-M   'P 1'
#
loop_
_entity.id
_entity.type
_entity.pdbx_description
1 polymer ?
#
loop_
_entity_poly.entity_id
_entity_poly.type
_entity_poly.pdbx_seq_one_letter_code
_entity_poly.pdbx_strand_id
1 'polypeptide(L)'
;MHWPGSETEPFNRFRLERLLTTRVFGRQLVTLPRTTSTNDLAKELALQGAPEGTVIVADEQTAGRGRMERRWLAPPGTCLLCSILFRPALSLPQVNWLTMLCSMAAADAVEKTSALQVTLKWPNDLIIQSSISPPTSSNWSKLAGVLTETGITGQRLDFAVVGMGINVNVERDVLP
;
A
#
# COMPACT_ATOMS: atom_id res chain seq x y z
N MET A 1 -0.71 -12.17 -21.02
CA MET A 1 -0.58 -12.71 -19.66
C MET A 1 -2.00 -12.81 -19.11
N HIS A 2 -2.58 -14.01 -19.09
CA HIS A 2 -3.90 -14.24 -18.49
C HIS A 2 -3.71 -14.31 -16.99
N TRP A 3 -4.40 -13.43 -16.25
CA TRP A 3 -4.38 -13.47 -14.79
C TRP A 3 -5.51 -14.39 -14.31
N PRO A 4 -5.23 -15.52 -13.65
CA PRO A 4 -6.26 -16.35 -13.07
C PRO A 4 -6.83 -15.64 -11.84
N GLY A 5 -8.02 -15.06 -11.95
CA GLY A 5 -8.66 -14.33 -10.85
C GLY A 5 -10.08 -13.84 -11.15
N SER A 6 -10.81 -14.52 -12.05
CA SER A 6 -12.11 -14.05 -12.53
C SER A 6 -13.26 -14.09 -11.52
N GLU A 7 -13.00 -14.49 -10.26
CA GLU A 7 -14.03 -14.61 -9.21
C GLU A 7 -13.54 -14.16 -7.81
N THR A 8 -12.71 -13.13 -7.72
CA THR A 8 -12.44 -12.52 -6.40
C THR A 8 -13.58 -11.57 -6.03
N GLU A 9 -14.20 -11.75 -4.86
CA GLU A 9 -15.19 -10.81 -4.34
C GLU A 9 -14.58 -9.40 -4.26
N PRO A 10 -15.26 -8.35 -4.75
CA PRO A 10 -14.77 -6.97 -4.62
C PRO A 10 -14.74 -6.53 -3.15
N PHE A 11 -13.96 -5.49 -2.84
CA PHE A 11 -13.86 -4.96 -1.47
C PHE A 11 -15.23 -4.63 -0.87
N ASN A 12 -15.59 -5.36 0.21
CA ASN A 12 -16.83 -5.10 0.93
C ASN A 12 -16.60 -4.04 2.03
N ARG A 13 -16.96 -2.79 1.70
CA ARG A 13 -16.84 -1.64 2.61
C ARG A 13 -17.49 -1.89 3.97
N PHE A 14 -18.71 -2.43 4.01
CA PHE A 14 -19.45 -2.65 5.25
C PHE A 14 -18.75 -3.66 6.17
N ARG A 15 -18.21 -4.75 5.61
CA ARG A 15 -17.40 -5.70 6.38
C ARG A 15 -16.15 -5.03 6.93
N LEU A 16 -15.45 -4.25 6.11
CA LEU A 16 -14.21 -3.57 6.52
C LEU A 16 -14.46 -2.56 7.65
N GLU A 17 -15.48 -1.72 7.53
CA GLU A 17 -15.85 -0.73 8.57
C GLU A 17 -16.15 -1.41 9.92
N ARG A 18 -16.76 -2.61 9.92
CA ARG A 18 -17.04 -3.38 11.13
C ARG A 18 -15.80 -4.02 11.76
N LEU A 19 -14.83 -4.42 10.94
CA LEU A 19 -13.59 -5.05 11.41
C LEU A 19 -12.55 -4.02 11.87
N LEU A 20 -12.62 -2.79 11.36
CA LEU A 20 -11.75 -1.71 11.80
C LEU A 20 -12.21 -1.21 13.19
N THR A 21 -11.48 -1.60 14.23
CA THR A 21 -11.70 -1.19 15.64
C THR A 21 -10.72 -0.10 16.12
N THR A 22 -9.89 0.38 15.21
CA THR A 22 -8.92 1.46 15.41
C THR A 22 -9.59 2.77 15.82
N ARG A 23 -8.91 3.59 16.64
CA ARG A 23 -9.44 4.90 17.07
C ARG A 23 -9.26 6.02 16.04
N VAL A 24 -8.20 5.93 15.23
CA VAL A 24 -7.77 6.99 14.30
C VAL A 24 -7.86 6.50 12.86
N PHE A 25 -7.08 5.47 12.51
CA PHE A 25 -6.99 4.97 11.14
C PHE A 25 -8.31 4.35 10.65
N GLY A 26 -8.76 4.69 9.45
CA GLY A 26 -9.95 4.11 8.82
C GLY A 26 -11.28 4.54 9.44
N ARG A 27 -11.30 5.58 10.29
CA ARG A 27 -12.56 6.21 10.72
C ARG A 27 -13.25 6.94 9.57
N GLN A 28 -12.45 7.49 8.67
CA GLN A 28 -12.89 7.91 7.35
C GLN A 28 -12.31 6.93 6.33
N LEU A 29 -13.18 6.11 5.74
CA LEU A 29 -12.82 5.09 4.76
C LEU A 29 -13.46 5.43 3.40
N VAL A 30 -12.62 5.50 2.38
CA VAL A 30 -13.04 5.67 0.98
C VAL A 30 -12.69 4.40 0.23
N THR A 31 -13.69 3.73 -0.35
CA THR A 31 -13.52 2.53 -1.17
C THR A 31 -13.93 2.81 -2.60
N LEU A 32 -13.12 2.43 -3.57
CA LEU A 32 -13.39 2.66 -5.00
C LEU A 32 -13.17 1.37 -5.79
N PRO A 33 -14.03 1.06 -6.77
CA PRO A 33 -13.75 -0.06 -7.68
C PRO A 33 -12.54 0.23 -8.57
N ARG A 34 -12.28 1.50 -8.88
CA ARG A 34 -11.20 1.90 -9.78
C ARG A 34 -10.74 3.32 -9.49
N THR A 35 -9.43 3.56 -9.55
CA THR A 35 -8.84 4.90 -9.51
C THR A 35 -7.57 4.96 -10.36
N THR A 36 -7.04 6.16 -10.61
CA THR A 36 -5.70 6.33 -11.20
C THR A 36 -4.63 5.95 -10.18
N SER A 37 -4.72 6.52 -8.97
CA SER A 37 -3.85 6.24 -7.83
C SER A 37 -4.57 6.53 -6.50
N THR A 38 -4.51 5.60 -5.55
CA THR A 38 -5.03 5.85 -4.19
C THR A 38 -4.25 6.97 -3.50
N ASN A 39 -2.95 7.12 -3.79
CA ASN A 39 -2.14 8.22 -3.27
C ASN A 39 -2.59 9.58 -3.80
N ASP A 40 -2.94 9.68 -5.09
CA ASP A 40 -3.39 10.96 -5.66
C ASP A 40 -4.69 11.42 -5.03
N LEU A 41 -5.65 10.50 -4.89
CA LEU A 41 -6.90 10.80 -4.21
C LEU A 41 -6.67 11.16 -2.74
N ALA A 42 -5.78 10.47 -2.04
CA ALA A 42 -5.45 10.80 -0.65
C ALA A 42 -4.84 12.20 -0.52
N LYS A 43 -3.96 12.62 -1.45
CA LYS A 43 -3.41 13.98 -1.50
C LYS A 43 -4.50 15.01 -1.77
N GLU A 44 -5.40 14.73 -2.71
CA GLU A 44 -6.54 15.61 -3.00
C GLU A 44 -7.43 15.81 -1.76
N LEU A 45 -7.81 14.72 -1.10
CA LEU A 45 -8.60 14.76 0.12
C LEU A 45 -7.86 15.49 1.25
N ALA A 46 -6.54 15.33 1.35
CA ALA A 46 -5.73 16.05 2.33
C ALA A 46 -5.78 17.57 2.12
N LEU A 47 -5.68 18.03 0.87
CA LEU A 47 -5.82 19.44 0.50
C LEU A 47 -7.24 19.98 0.77
N GLN A 48 -8.25 19.12 0.71
CA GLN A 48 -9.63 19.43 1.09
C GLN A 48 -9.88 19.37 2.61
N GLY A 49 -8.85 19.09 3.42
CA GLY A 49 -8.95 19.09 4.88
C GLY A 49 -9.35 17.74 5.49
N ALA A 50 -9.20 16.63 4.78
CA ALA A 50 -9.46 15.31 5.34
C ALA A 50 -8.60 15.05 6.59
N PRO A 51 -9.14 14.36 7.61
CA PRO A 51 -8.49 14.16 8.89
C PRO A 51 -7.36 13.11 8.82
N GLU A 52 -6.51 13.14 9.85
CA GLU A 52 -5.55 12.07 10.17
C GLU A 52 -6.21 10.69 10.10
N GLY A 53 -5.51 9.74 9.50
CA GLY A 53 -5.95 8.35 9.42
C GLY A 53 -7.06 8.10 8.41
N THR A 54 -7.36 9.06 7.51
CA THR A 54 -8.21 8.78 6.34
C THR A 54 -7.57 7.67 5.51
N VAL A 55 -8.34 6.63 5.18
CA VAL A 55 -7.89 5.45 4.42
C VAL A 55 -8.62 5.40 3.09
N ILE A 56 -7.86 5.20 2.02
CA ILE A 56 -8.36 5.01 0.66
C ILE A 56 -8.00 3.59 0.25
N VAL A 57 -8.98 2.82 -0.24
CA VAL A 57 -8.78 1.49 -0.80
C VAL A 57 -9.36 1.44 -2.22
N ALA A 58 -8.67 0.78 -3.14
CA ALA A 58 -9.18 0.54 -4.48
C ALA A 58 -9.03 -0.91 -4.94
N ASP A 59 -9.97 -1.42 -5.73
CA ASP A 59 -9.84 -2.75 -6.36
C ASP A 59 -8.86 -2.73 -7.56
N GLU A 60 -8.71 -1.58 -8.23
CA GLU A 60 -7.82 -1.40 -9.39
C GLU A 60 -7.19 0.00 -9.42
N GLN A 61 -5.90 0.06 -9.78
CA GLN A 61 -5.19 1.30 -10.13
C GLN A 61 -4.73 1.29 -11.59
N THR A 62 -5.19 2.25 -12.39
CA THR A 62 -4.80 2.35 -13.81
C THR A 62 -3.44 3.01 -14.02
N ALA A 63 -3.04 3.87 -13.10
CA ALA A 63 -1.79 4.65 -13.13
C ALA A 63 -1.01 4.53 -11.80
N GLY A 64 -0.99 3.32 -11.22
CA GLY A 64 -0.25 3.05 -10.00
C GLY A 64 1.25 3.32 -10.13
N ARG A 65 1.81 3.95 -9.10
CA ARG A 65 3.23 4.35 -9.05
C ARG A 65 3.95 3.68 -7.90
N GLY A 66 5.19 3.30 -8.16
CA GLY A 66 6.21 3.03 -7.17
C GLY A 66 7.24 4.17 -7.15
N ARG A 67 8.32 3.97 -6.37
CA ARG A 67 9.44 4.92 -6.33
C ARG A 67 10.12 5.04 -7.70
N MET A 68 10.76 6.18 -7.93
CA MET A 68 11.56 6.46 -9.14
C MET A 68 10.73 6.28 -10.42
N GLU A 69 9.48 6.71 -10.41
CA GLU A 69 8.53 6.62 -11.53
C GLU A 69 8.29 5.21 -12.08
N ARG A 70 8.61 4.17 -11.31
CA ARG A 70 8.29 2.80 -11.71
C ARG A 70 6.78 2.58 -11.62
N ARG A 71 6.21 1.87 -12.58
CA ARG A 71 4.78 1.52 -12.55
C ARG A 71 4.52 0.42 -11.54
N TRP A 72 3.47 0.57 -10.74
CA TRP A 72 2.88 -0.52 -9.96
C TRP A 72 1.74 -1.12 -10.77
N LEU A 73 1.90 -2.37 -11.21
CA LEU A 73 0.88 -3.09 -11.96
C LEU A 73 -0.01 -3.85 -10.97
N ALA A 74 -1.30 -3.53 -10.98
CA ALA A 74 -2.30 -4.18 -10.16
C ALA A 74 -3.59 -4.35 -10.95
N PRO A 75 -3.72 -5.43 -11.74
CA PRO A 75 -5.00 -5.80 -12.31
C PRO A 75 -6.08 -5.94 -11.22
N PRO A 76 -7.37 -5.92 -11.58
CA PRO A 76 -8.44 -6.10 -10.61
C PRO A 76 -8.29 -7.39 -9.80
N GLY A 77 -8.47 -7.29 -8.48
CA GLY A 77 -8.48 -8.44 -7.58
C GLY A 77 -7.11 -9.02 -7.23
N THR A 78 -6.01 -8.47 -7.75
CA THR A 78 -4.67 -9.05 -7.57
C THR A 78 -3.93 -8.52 -6.36
N CYS A 79 -4.18 -7.25 -6.03
CA CYS A 79 -3.45 -6.51 -5.02
C CYS A 79 -4.40 -5.83 -4.04
N LEU A 80 -4.02 -5.76 -2.76
CA LEU A 80 -4.55 -4.75 -1.86
C LEU A 80 -3.86 -3.43 -2.19
N LEU A 81 -4.65 -2.44 -2.63
CA LEU A 81 -4.20 -1.09 -2.93
C LEU A 81 -4.77 -0.15 -1.88
N CYS A 82 -3.91 0.37 -1.02
CA CYS A 82 -4.31 1.15 0.14
C CYS A 82 -3.42 2.39 0.32
N SER A 83 -4.01 3.53 0.64
CA SER A 83 -3.28 4.74 1.03
C SER A 83 -3.82 5.28 2.35
N ILE A 84 -2.91 5.70 3.23
CA ILE A 84 -3.24 6.28 4.54
C ILE A 84 -2.73 7.72 4.58
N LEU A 85 -3.61 8.64 4.97
CA LEU A 85 -3.26 10.04 5.22
C LEU A 85 -2.76 10.23 6.64
N PHE A 86 -1.60 10.87 6.77
CA PHE A 86 -0.98 11.32 8.02
C PHE A 86 -0.83 12.85 8.01
N ARG A 87 -0.94 13.48 9.17
CA ARG A 87 -0.72 14.89 9.52
C ARG A 87 0.26 14.97 10.69
N PRO A 88 1.49 14.46 10.51
CA PRO A 88 2.40 14.25 11.62
C PRO A 88 3.12 15.56 11.98
N ALA A 89 3.44 15.74 13.26
CA ALA A 89 4.35 16.79 13.72
C ALA A 89 5.82 16.39 13.49
N LEU A 90 6.19 16.10 12.24
CA LEU A 90 7.53 15.67 11.83
C LEU A 90 8.20 16.70 10.91
N SER A 91 9.52 16.75 10.96
CA SER A 91 10.32 17.46 9.96
C SER A 91 10.40 16.66 8.64
N LEU A 92 10.68 17.33 7.53
CA LEU A 92 10.80 16.68 6.21
C LEU A 92 11.79 15.50 6.19
N PRO A 93 12.98 15.58 6.81
CA PRO A 93 13.90 14.44 6.88
C PRO A 93 13.33 13.22 7.62
N GLN A 94 12.42 13.43 8.58
CA GLN A 94 11.82 12.38 9.40
C GLN A 94 10.66 11.66 8.71
N VAL A 95 10.15 12.18 7.58
CA VAL A 95 9.05 11.56 6.82
C VAL A 95 9.35 10.11 6.46
N ASN A 96 10.61 9.77 6.20
CA ASN A 96 11.02 8.40 5.88
C ASN A 96 10.72 7.40 7.02
N TRP A 97 10.57 7.86 8.26
CA TRP A 97 10.13 7.00 9.36
C TRP A 97 8.73 6.44 9.14
N LEU A 98 7.83 7.21 8.51
CA LEU A 98 6.50 6.70 8.16
C LEU A 98 6.57 5.55 7.15
N THR A 99 7.45 5.65 6.15
CA THR A 99 7.70 4.57 5.19
C THR A 99 8.15 3.30 5.91
N MET A 100 9.09 3.43 6.84
CA MET A 100 9.63 2.31 7.60
C MET A 100 8.58 1.69 8.54
N LEU A 101 7.85 2.52 9.28
CA LEU A 101 6.79 2.09 10.19
C LEU A 101 5.67 1.36 9.44
N CYS A 102 5.21 1.91 8.32
CA CYS A 102 4.18 1.26 7.51
C CYS A 102 4.69 -0.02 6.85
N SER A 103 5.96 -0.08 6.44
CA SER A 103 6.56 -1.32 5.91
C SER A 103 6.60 -2.43 6.97
N MET A 104 6.99 -2.10 8.21
CA MET A 104 6.95 -3.04 9.33
C MET A 104 5.53 -3.47 9.68
N ALA A 105 4.59 -2.53 9.74
CA ALA A 105 3.19 -2.83 10.04
C ALA A 105 2.55 -3.70 8.95
N ALA A 106 2.87 -3.47 7.67
CA ALA A 106 2.42 -4.30 6.57
C ALA A 106 3.02 -5.72 6.63
N ALA A 107 4.31 -5.85 6.97
CA ALA A 107 4.95 -7.15 7.13
C ALA A 107 4.28 -7.95 8.26
N ASP A 108 4.12 -7.34 9.43
CA ASP A 108 3.44 -7.93 10.59
C ASP A 108 1.98 -8.32 10.27
N ALA A 109 1.25 -7.48 9.51
CA ALA A 109 -0.10 -7.80 9.08
C ALA A 109 -0.15 -9.02 8.14
N VAL A 110 0.79 -9.12 7.19
CA VAL A 110 0.89 -10.28 6.29
C VAL A 110 1.21 -11.55 7.07
N GLU A 111 2.19 -11.51 7.97
CA GLU A 111 2.61 -12.67 8.77
C GLU A 111 1.50 -13.14 9.72
N LYS A 112 0.66 -12.23 10.22
CA LYS A 112 -0.51 -12.57 11.05
C LYS A 112 -1.68 -13.16 10.28
N THR A 113 -1.76 -12.91 8.97
CA THR A 113 -2.91 -13.30 8.13
C THR A 113 -2.58 -14.39 7.13
N SER A 114 -1.33 -14.83 7.06
CA SER A 114 -0.86 -15.86 6.14
C SER A 114 0.24 -16.72 6.77
N ALA A 115 0.67 -17.78 6.07
CA ALA A 115 1.82 -18.60 6.49
C ALA A 115 3.16 -18.07 5.92
N LEU A 116 3.17 -16.87 5.33
CA LEU A 116 4.36 -16.31 4.69
C LEU A 116 5.32 -15.76 5.73
N GLN A 117 6.62 -15.90 5.46
CA GLN A 117 7.68 -15.20 6.19
C GLN A 117 8.11 -14.00 5.36
N VAL A 118 7.99 -12.80 5.92
CA VAL A 118 8.22 -11.55 5.20
C VAL A 118 9.49 -10.89 5.71
N THR A 119 10.39 -10.54 4.80
CA THR A 119 11.58 -9.74 5.11
C THR A 119 11.43 -8.35 4.51
N LEU A 120 11.99 -7.35 5.18
CA LEU A 120 12.07 -5.99 4.67
C LEU A 120 13.34 -5.79 3.87
N LYS A 121 13.18 -5.49 2.58
CA LYS A 121 14.24 -4.86 1.79
C LYS A 121 14.08 -3.35 1.96
N TRP A 122 14.81 -2.83 2.94
CA TRP A 122 14.69 -1.43 3.35
C TRP A 122 14.92 -0.44 2.20
N PRO A 123 14.24 0.72 2.22
CA PRO A 123 13.30 1.14 3.26
C PRO A 123 11.83 0.77 3.04
N ASN A 124 11.47 0.20 1.87
CA ASN A 124 10.12 0.34 1.35
C ASN A 124 9.57 -0.87 0.58
N ASP A 125 10.30 -1.99 0.56
CA ASP A 125 9.89 -3.20 -0.15
C ASP A 125 9.75 -4.37 0.84
N LEU A 126 8.62 -5.08 0.76
CA LEU A 126 8.43 -6.35 1.46
C LEU A 126 8.75 -7.46 0.47
N ILE A 127 9.56 -8.43 0.92
CA ILE A 127 10.02 -9.53 0.08
C ILE A 127 9.80 -10.87 0.78
N ILE A 128 9.65 -11.92 -0.01
CA ILE A 128 9.62 -13.31 0.47
C ILE A 128 10.88 -14.00 -0.08
N GLN A 129 11.61 -14.71 0.78
CA GLN A 129 12.76 -15.51 0.37
C GLN A 129 12.28 -16.67 -0.51
N SER A 130 12.95 -16.93 -1.63
CA SER A 130 12.67 -18.09 -2.46
C SER A 130 13.45 -19.31 -2.00
N SER A 131 12.75 -20.42 -1.73
CA SER A 131 13.37 -21.74 -1.47
C SER A 131 13.62 -22.53 -2.75
N ILE A 132 13.02 -22.10 -3.85
CA ILE A 132 13.19 -22.66 -5.19
C ILE A 132 13.87 -21.56 -6.00
N SER A 133 15.13 -21.75 -6.40
CA SER A 133 15.78 -20.81 -7.33
C SER A 133 15.00 -20.80 -8.66
N PRO A 134 14.34 -19.70 -9.07
CA PRO A 134 13.90 -19.55 -10.44
C PRO A 134 15.01 -18.85 -11.23
N PRO A 135 14.92 -18.76 -12.57
CA PRO A 135 15.98 -18.27 -13.46
C PRO A 135 16.28 -16.76 -13.37
N THR A 136 15.80 -16.05 -12.33
CA THR A 136 16.11 -14.64 -12.08
C THR A 136 17.28 -14.50 -11.10
N SER A 137 18.00 -13.39 -11.17
CA SER A 137 19.25 -13.14 -10.45
C SER A 137 19.14 -12.97 -8.92
N SER A 138 17.96 -13.21 -8.34
CA SER A 138 17.65 -12.89 -6.94
C SER A 138 16.99 -14.06 -6.21
N ASN A 139 17.42 -14.39 -4.99
CA ASN A 139 16.80 -15.42 -4.13
C ASN A 139 15.53 -14.93 -3.40
N TRP A 140 14.84 -13.91 -3.91
CA TRP A 140 13.66 -13.32 -3.26
C TRP A 140 12.69 -12.76 -4.31
N SER A 141 11.41 -12.71 -3.94
CA SER A 141 10.33 -12.12 -4.75
C SER A 141 9.70 -10.95 -4.01
N LYS A 142 9.33 -9.89 -4.73
CA LYS A 142 8.70 -8.70 -4.14
C LYS A 142 7.22 -8.93 -3.88
N LEU A 143 6.85 -8.91 -2.61
CA LEU A 143 5.48 -9.05 -2.15
C LEU A 143 4.74 -7.71 -2.14
N ALA A 144 5.38 -6.64 -1.66
CA ALA A 144 4.74 -5.34 -1.55
C ALA A 144 5.72 -4.18 -1.80
N GLY A 145 5.15 -3.05 -2.16
CA GLY A 145 5.84 -1.76 -2.22
C GLY A 145 5.12 -0.72 -1.38
N VAL A 146 5.90 0.07 -0.65
CA VAL A 146 5.44 1.22 0.13
C VAL A 146 5.96 2.51 -0.52
N LEU A 147 5.11 3.50 -0.65
CA LEU A 147 5.42 4.80 -1.23
C LEU A 147 4.86 5.93 -0.38
N THR A 148 5.75 6.76 0.15
CA THR A 148 5.37 7.96 0.90
C THR A 148 5.49 9.19 0.00
N GLU A 149 4.42 9.97 -0.10
CA GLU A 149 4.36 11.26 -0.76
C GLU A 149 3.96 12.33 0.27
N THR A 150 4.32 13.61 0.05
CA THR A 150 4.08 14.67 1.05
C THR A 150 3.45 15.91 0.42
N GLY A 151 2.67 16.63 1.23
CA GLY A 151 2.24 18.00 0.97
C GLY A 151 3.01 18.95 1.87
N ILE A 152 3.57 20.01 1.29
CA ILE A 152 4.42 20.99 1.99
C ILE A 152 3.84 22.38 1.76
N THR A 153 3.72 23.16 2.84
CA THR A 153 3.38 24.58 2.77
C THR A 153 4.51 25.40 3.40
N GLY A 154 5.16 26.24 2.59
CA GLY A 154 6.39 26.92 2.97
C GLY A 154 7.51 25.91 3.29
N GLN A 155 7.96 25.87 4.55
CA GLN A 155 8.95 24.90 5.03
C GLN A 155 8.36 23.83 5.96
N ARG A 156 7.03 23.78 6.09
CA ARG A 156 6.34 22.85 7.00
C ARG A 156 5.69 21.71 6.22
N LEU A 157 5.85 20.51 6.75
CA LEU A 157 5.08 19.35 6.34
C LEU A 157 3.63 19.56 6.77
N ASP A 158 2.71 19.62 5.82
CA ASP A 158 1.27 19.72 6.10
C ASP A 158 0.66 18.33 6.27
N PHE A 159 1.01 17.42 5.36
CA PHE A 159 0.59 16.03 5.42
C PHE A 159 1.59 15.09 4.74
N ALA A 160 1.49 13.81 5.06
CA ALA A 160 2.15 12.71 4.35
C ALA A 160 1.09 11.66 3.98
N VAL A 161 1.21 11.09 2.78
CA VAL A 161 0.39 9.97 2.33
C VAL A 161 1.30 8.77 2.18
N VAL A 162 0.97 7.67 2.86
CA VAL A 162 1.68 6.40 2.67
C VAL A 162 0.79 5.45 1.90
N GLY A 163 1.17 5.18 0.66
CA GLY A 163 0.58 4.17 -0.21
C GLY A 163 1.26 2.83 -0.04
N MET A 164 0.47 1.77 -0.06
CA MET A 164 0.89 0.38 0.03
C MET A 164 0.18 -0.41 -1.06
N GLY A 165 0.97 -0.99 -1.96
CA GLY A 165 0.51 -2.02 -2.90
C GLY A 165 1.02 -3.38 -2.41
N ILE A 166 0.11 -4.28 -2.04
CA ILE A 166 0.45 -5.62 -1.54
C ILE A 166 -0.14 -6.66 -2.49
N ASN A 167 0.70 -7.53 -3.03
CA ASN A 167 0.28 -8.67 -3.85
C ASN A 167 -0.42 -9.71 -2.96
N VAL A 168 -1.68 -10.04 -3.26
CA VAL A 168 -2.49 -10.97 -2.45
C VAL A 168 -2.96 -12.19 -3.23
N ASN A 169 -3.45 -12.00 -4.46
CA ASN A 169 -3.93 -13.06 -5.34
C ASN A 169 -3.03 -13.17 -6.58
N VAL A 170 -1.72 -13.04 -6.34
CA VAL A 170 -0.66 -13.17 -7.34
C VAL A 170 0.04 -14.48 -7.14
N GLU A 171 0.15 -15.29 -8.19
CA GLU A 171 0.98 -16.50 -8.13
C GLU A 171 2.43 -16.13 -7.82
N ARG A 172 3.06 -16.91 -6.94
CA ARG A 172 4.42 -16.61 -6.47
C ARG A 172 5.43 -16.50 -7.60
N ASP A 173 5.31 -17.37 -8.61
CA ASP A 173 6.26 -17.47 -9.72
C ASP A 173 6.18 -16.28 -10.70
N VAL A 174 5.12 -15.47 -10.60
CA VAL A 174 4.98 -14.24 -11.40
C VAL A 174 5.26 -12.97 -10.60
N LEU A 175 5.64 -13.10 -9.32
CA LEU A 175 6.10 -11.96 -8.53
C LEU A 175 7.45 -11.44 -9.07
N PRO A 176 7.64 -10.11 -9.13
CA PRO A 176 8.88 -9.50 -9.63
C PRO A 176 10.05 -9.59 -8.66
#